data_AF-A0A182RTY3-F1
#
_entry.id   AF-A0A182RTY3-F1
#
_cell.length_a   1.000
_cell.length_b   1.000
_cell.length_c   1.000
_cell.angle_alpha   90.00
_cell.angle_beta   90.00
_cell.angle_gamma   90.00
#
_symmetry.space_group_name_H-M   'P 1'
#
loop_
_entity.id
_entity.type
_entity.pdbx_description
1 polymer ?
#
loop_
_entity_poly.entity_id
_entity_poly.type
_entity_poly.pdbx_seq_one_letter_code
_entity_poly.pdbx_strand_id
1 'polypeptide(L)'
;MRLVRTSVCLFVWGLFCLGARSTTLDGKYVPTWESLDSRPLPKWYDDAKVGIFIHWGVYAVPSYGSEWFWINWKGSNTTEYVQFMNNNYKPGFTYQDFASDFTAELFNATEWADLFVRSGARYVVLTSKHHEGYTLWPSKHTFGWNSMDVGPHRDIVGELAGAVRATGQLTFGVYYSLFEWFNRLYTHDRDLAFLHREYVDGKCGLSCRSLSTPTGQKFCGVMVIGKLPTDIGRRGNSSPGCTMTALLGIRSLRTIVGVWEPSAFTVISTPVPIATIPVCCRNTSGKAMTIDRKSWGHRANARLEDFVTTDELIGEIATTVSCGGNILINVGPTKAGTIDPIFAERLVDMGRWLKVNGDAIYKSQPWDYQNDTLTGTVWYTTAKRSSRRDTNFRTIFAIVLDYPYKTNSVRLGAFSNQVTKIVQITMLGFNTALKWKPTDDGILVEFPSKNEIDRLKLHHAWTLKITLSSRWPLNG
;
A
#
# COMPACT_ATOMS: atom_id res chain seq x y z
N MET A 1 -19.72 -18.83 82.17
CA MET A 1 -18.88 -17.83 82.87
C MET A 1 -18.19 -17.00 81.81
N ARG A 2 -18.43 -15.67 81.83
CA ARG A 2 -18.03 -14.69 80.80
C ARG A 2 -16.53 -14.64 80.57
N LEU A 3 -16.08 -14.40 79.32
CA LEU A 3 -14.98 -13.48 79.02
C LEU A 3 -14.85 -13.17 77.50
N VAL A 4 -15.32 -11.97 77.15
CA VAL A 4 -14.74 -10.93 76.26
C VAL A 4 -13.80 -11.35 75.12
N ARG A 5 -14.13 -10.95 73.87
CA ARG A 5 -13.30 -10.05 73.03
C ARG A 5 -13.94 -9.69 71.67
N THR A 6 -14.23 -8.40 71.53
CA THR A 6 -14.05 -7.53 70.35
C THR A 6 -14.34 -8.06 68.94
N SER A 7 -15.45 -7.59 68.37
CA SER A 7 -15.71 -7.57 66.92
C SER A 7 -14.94 -6.42 66.26
N VAL A 8 -14.16 -6.75 65.23
CA VAL A 8 -13.58 -5.79 64.27
C VAL A 8 -14.04 -6.18 62.88
N CYS A 9 -14.56 -5.20 62.15
CA CYS A 9 -15.06 -5.28 60.78
C CYS A 9 -14.05 -5.84 59.78
N LEU A 10 -14.52 -6.65 58.84
CA LEU A 10 -13.90 -6.80 57.52
C LEU A 10 -14.99 -6.64 56.45
N PHE A 11 -14.92 -5.50 55.76
CA PHE A 11 -15.66 -5.18 54.55
C PHE A 11 -15.21 -6.09 53.42
N VAL A 12 -16.15 -6.80 52.78
CA VAL A 12 -15.91 -7.51 51.52
C VAL A 12 -16.10 -6.52 50.37
N TRP A 13 -15.00 -6.08 49.76
CA TRP A 13 -15.02 -5.38 48.48
C TRP A 13 -15.06 -6.42 47.35
N GLY A 14 -16.24 -6.63 46.78
CA GLY A 14 -16.39 -7.29 45.48
C GLY A 14 -16.15 -6.29 44.36
N LEU A 15 -14.96 -6.31 43.74
CA LEU A 15 -14.75 -5.65 42.45
C LEU A 15 -15.44 -6.48 41.35
N PHE A 16 -16.64 -6.06 40.97
CA PHE A 16 -17.15 -6.33 39.64
C PHE A 16 -16.37 -5.45 38.66
N CYS A 17 -15.33 -6.02 38.03
CA CYS A 17 -14.78 -5.44 36.80
C CYS A 17 -15.82 -5.59 35.70
N LEU A 18 -16.69 -4.58 35.57
CA LEU A 18 -17.46 -4.33 34.36
C LEU A 18 -16.44 -4.04 33.24
N GLY A 19 -16.04 -5.09 32.53
CA GLY A 19 -15.36 -4.94 31.25
C GLY A 19 -16.25 -4.11 30.34
N ALA A 20 -15.73 -2.98 29.87
CA ALA A 20 -16.37 -2.18 28.84
C ALA A 20 -16.54 -3.06 27.59
N ARG A 21 -17.72 -3.67 27.45
CA ARG A 21 -18.17 -4.20 26.17
C ARG A 21 -18.38 -2.97 25.28
N SER A 22 -17.48 -2.79 24.32
CA SER A 22 -17.73 -1.94 23.16
C SER A 22 -18.99 -2.48 22.48
N THR A 23 -20.11 -1.79 22.72
CA THR A 23 -21.40 -2.11 22.15
C THR A 23 -21.48 -1.39 20.81
N THR A 24 -21.19 -2.12 19.74
CA THR A 24 -21.66 -1.75 18.41
C THR A 24 -23.17 -1.94 18.38
N LEU A 25 -23.91 -0.92 18.82
CA LEU A 25 -25.33 -0.85 18.53
C LEU A 25 -25.47 -0.73 17.00
N ASP A 26 -25.93 -1.79 16.35
CA ASP A 26 -26.42 -1.82 14.96
C ASP A 26 -25.36 -1.90 13.82
N GLY A 27 -24.09 -2.19 14.11
CA GLY A 27 -23.05 -2.40 13.08
C GLY A 27 -22.71 -1.17 12.23
N LYS A 28 -23.17 0.02 12.64
CA LYS A 28 -22.91 1.32 11.99
C LYS A 28 -21.78 2.05 12.71
N TYR A 29 -20.81 2.55 11.94
CA TYR A 29 -19.76 3.43 12.47
C TYR A 29 -20.33 4.81 12.75
N VAL A 30 -19.92 5.42 13.86
CA VAL A 30 -20.22 6.81 14.16
C VAL A 30 -19.07 7.70 13.68
N PRO A 31 -19.32 8.99 13.40
CA PRO A 31 -18.28 9.91 12.96
C PRO A 31 -17.37 10.30 14.14
N THR A 32 -16.56 9.35 14.60
CA THR A 32 -15.47 9.59 15.55
C THR A 32 -14.27 8.75 15.13
N TRP A 33 -13.06 9.24 15.41
CA TRP A 33 -11.83 8.50 15.11
C TRP A 33 -11.81 7.13 15.79
N GLU A 34 -12.20 7.04 17.05
CA GLU A 34 -12.30 5.78 17.80
C GLU A 34 -13.19 4.74 17.09
N SER A 35 -14.37 5.16 16.63
CA SER A 35 -15.27 4.27 15.91
C SER A 35 -14.70 3.85 14.56
N LEU A 36 -14.13 4.80 13.80
CA LEU A 36 -13.57 4.55 12.48
C LEU A 36 -12.28 3.71 12.53
N ASP A 37 -11.44 3.86 13.54
CA ASP A 37 -10.20 3.10 13.71
C ASP A 37 -10.46 1.69 14.25
N SER A 38 -11.64 1.44 14.86
CA SER A 38 -12.07 0.09 15.26
C SER A 38 -12.41 -0.83 14.08
N ARG A 39 -12.41 -0.31 12.84
CA ARG A 39 -12.72 -1.07 11.63
C ARG A 39 -11.73 -2.22 11.43
N PRO A 40 -12.16 -3.49 11.39
CA PRO A 40 -11.26 -4.59 11.14
C PRO A 40 -10.73 -4.51 9.69
N LEU A 41 -9.44 -4.78 9.53
CA LEU A 41 -8.85 -4.90 8.20
C LEU A 41 -9.50 -6.07 7.45
N PRO A 42 -10.02 -5.87 6.23
CA PRO A 42 -10.61 -6.97 5.47
C PRO A 42 -9.59 -8.08 5.22
N LYS A 43 -9.96 -9.33 5.54
CA LYS A 43 -9.07 -10.50 5.41
C LYS A 43 -8.45 -10.63 4.01
N TRP A 44 -9.22 -10.36 2.95
CA TRP A 44 -8.74 -10.44 1.58
C TRP A 44 -7.54 -9.51 1.35
N TYR A 45 -7.53 -8.33 1.97
CA TYR A 45 -6.48 -7.34 1.82
C TYR A 45 -5.23 -7.76 2.59
N ASP A 46 -5.39 -8.17 3.83
CA ASP A 46 -4.28 -8.71 4.62
C ASP A 46 -3.68 -10.00 4.01
N ASP A 47 -4.45 -10.75 3.21
CA ASP A 47 -3.96 -11.90 2.47
C ASP A 47 -3.29 -11.51 1.12
N ALA A 48 -3.67 -10.36 0.54
CA ALA A 48 -3.27 -9.91 -0.78
C ALA A 48 -1.82 -9.38 -0.84
N LYS A 49 -1.38 -8.65 0.19
CA LYS A 49 -0.05 -8.02 0.35
C LYS A 49 0.41 -7.05 -0.74
N VAL A 50 0.39 -7.42 -2.02
CA VAL A 50 0.92 -6.64 -3.14
C VAL A 50 -0.20 -6.09 -4.02
N GLY A 51 -0.17 -4.80 -4.31
CA GLY A 51 -1.10 -4.13 -5.23
C GLY A 51 -0.44 -3.10 -6.13
N ILE A 52 -1.16 -2.65 -7.16
CA ILE A 52 -0.71 -1.61 -8.10
C ILE A 52 -1.46 -0.31 -7.85
N PHE A 53 -0.72 0.80 -7.78
CA PHE A 53 -1.27 2.15 -7.82
C PHE A 53 -1.11 2.72 -9.23
N ILE A 54 -2.08 3.49 -9.70
CA ILE A 54 -2.02 4.19 -10.97
C ILE A 54 -2.33 5.66 -10.70
N HIS A 55 -1.34 6.53 -10.91
CA HIS A 55 -1.54 7.98 -10.92
C HIS A 55 -1.64 8.47 -12.35
N TRP A 56 -2.85 8.78 -12.77
CA TRP A 56 -3.16 9.24 -14.11
C TRP A 56 -4.20 10.36 -14.07
N GLY A 57 -3.98 11.40 -14.89
CA GLY A 57 -4.75 12.63 -14.88
C GLY A 57 -4.16 13.65 -15.86
N VAL A 58 -4.67 14.87 -15.85
CA VAL A 58 -4.30 15.91 -16.82
C VAL A 58 -2.82 16.30 -16.67
N TYR A 59 -2.24 16.14 -15.48
CA TYR A 59 -0.80 16.33 -15.25
C TYR A 59 0.10 15.41 -16.10
N ALA A 60 -0.43 14.32 -16.67
CA ALA A 60 0.29 13.48 -17.63
C ALA A 60 0.49 14.17 -18.99
N VAL A 61 -0.19 15.28 -19.27
CA VAL A 61 -0.03 16.05 -20.52
C VAL A 61 1.28 16.83 -20.53
N PRO A 62 1.55 17.74 -19.57
CA PRO A 62 2.84 18.43 -19.52
C PRO A 62 4.01 17.46 -19.24
N SER A 63 3.75 16.30 -18.61
CA SER A 63 4.75 15.23 -18.41
C SER A 63 6.06 15.72 -17.76
N TYR A 64 5.97 16.69 -16.85
CA TYR A 64 7.14 17.38 -16.31
C TYR A 64 7.04 17.53 -14.79
N GLY A 65 8.15 17.30 -14.09
CA GLY A 65 8.24 17.51 -12.65
C GLY A 65 7.48 16.46 -11.85
N SER A 66 6.18 16.64 -11.61
CA SER A 66 5.35 15.63 -10.94
C SER A 66 3.85 15.84 -11.16
N GLU A 67 3.02 14.96 -10.60
CA GLU A 67 1.57 15.09 -10.52
C GLU A 67 1.08 16.33 -9.72
N TRP A 68 2.02 17.06 -9.11
CA TRP A 68 1.82 18.37 -8.48
C TRP A 68 2.08 19.55 -9.41
N PHE A 69 2.15 19.32 -10.73
CA PHE A 69 2.43 20.33 -11.73
C PHE A 69 1.63 21.63 -11.53
N TRP A 70 0.31 21.53 -11.36
CA TRP A 70 -0.54 22.73 -11.28
C TRP A 70 -0.24 23.60 -10.05
N ILE A 71 -0.08 22.99 -8.87
CA ILE A 71 0.26 23.75 -7.65
C ILE A 71 1.68 24.29 -7.71
N ASN A 72 2.65 23.55 -8.25
CA ASN A 72 4.02 24.03 -8.38
C ASN A 72 4.13 25.18 -9.39
N TRP A 73 3.36 25.14 -10.47
CA TRP A 73 3.31 26.22 -11.45
C TRP A 73 2.57 27.45 -10.95
N LYS A 74 1.31 27.31 -10.50
CA LYS A 74 0.43 28.45 -10.20
C LYS A 74 0.33 28.81 -8.72
N GLY A 75 0.52 27.85 -7.82
CA GLY A 75 0.45 28.09 -6.37
C GLY A 75 1.78 28.54 -5.81
N SER A 76 2.79 27.68 -5.93
CA SER A 76 4.15 27.91 -5.40
C SER A 76 5.00 28.80 -6.30
N ASN A 77 4.62 28.98 -7.57
CA ASN A 77 5.39 29.73 -8.57
C ASN A 77 6.85 29.26 -8.67
N THR A 78 7.05 27.94 -8.65
CA THR A 78 8.37 27.30 -8.70
C THR A 78 9.03 27.56 -10.05
N THR A 79 10.25 28.12 -10.01
CA THR A 79 10.98 28.64 -11.18
C THR A 79 11.03 27.66 -12.35
N GLU A 80 11.33 26.40 -12.09
CA GLU A 80 11.48 25.36 -13.12
C GLU A 80 10.17 25.12 -13.88
N TYR A 81 9.02 25.11 -13.18
CA TYR A 81 7.71 24.91 -13.78
C TYR A 81 7.26 26.16 -14.56
N VAL A 82 7.55 27.35 -14.05
CA VAL A 82 7.24 28.61 -14.74
C VAL A 82 8.06 28.74 -16.03
N GLN A 83 9.35 28.44 -15.97
CA GLN A 83 10.23 28.44 -17.14
C GLN A 83 9.80 27.38 -18.16
N PHE A 84 9.47 26.17 -17.71
CA PHE A 84 8.93 25.14 -18.58
C PHE A 84 7.67 25.64 -19.31
N MET A 85 6.75 26.31 -18.61
CA MET A 85 5.55 26.87 -19.25
C MET A 85 5.86 28.00 -20.23
N ASN A 86 6.74 28.93 -19.87
CA ASN A 86 7.13 30.04 -20.76
C ASN A 86 7.83 29.57 -22.03
N ASN A 87 8.61 28.48 -21.95
CA ASN A 87 9.40 27.97 -23.07
C ASN A 87 8.58 27.08 -24.03
N ASN A 88 7.52 26.42 -23.54
CA ASN A 88 6.82 25.39 -24.30
C ASN A 88 5.36 25.75 -24.63
N TYR A 89 4.77 26.75 -23.97
CA TYR A 89 3.36 27.11 -24.14
C TYR A 89 3.18 28.60 -24.36
N LYS A 90 2.12 28.95 -25.11
CA LYS A 90 1.80 30.35 -25.42
C LYS A 90 1.50 31.17 -24.16
N PRO A 91 1.79 32.48 -24.16
CA PRO A 91 1.34 33.37 -23.10
C PRO A 91 -0.18 33.25 -22.86
N GLY A 92 -0.60 33.28 -21.60
CA GLY A 92 -2.00 33.15 -21.21
C GLY A 92 -2.54 31.71 -21.14
N PHE A 93 -1.71 30.69 -21.43
CA PHE A 93 -2.10 29.29 -21.25
C PHE A 93 -2.53 29.02 -19.80
N THR A 94 -3.63 28.30 -19.65
CA THR A 94 -4.21 27.87 -18.37
C THR A 94 -4.01 26.38 -18.18
N TYR A 95 -4.14 25.88 -16.95
CA TYR A 95 -4.00 24.44 -16.71
C TYR A 95 -5.13 23.64 -17.37
N GLN A 96 -6.30 24.25 -17.50
CA GLN A 96 -7.47 23.66 -18.13
C GLN A 96 -7.27 23.40 -19.62
N ASP A 97 -6.44 24.21 -20.29
CA ASP A 97 -6.09 24.01 -21.70
C ASP A 97 -5.36 22.68 -21.94
N PHE A 98 -4.75 22.07 -20.92
CA PHE A 98 -4.17 20.72 -21.04
C PHE A 98 -5.21 19.62 -21.20
N ALA A 99 -6.45 19.81 -20.74
CA ALA A 99 -7.42 18.73 -20.69
C ALA A 99 -7.83 18.21 -22.07
N SER A 100 -7.80 19.05 -23.12
CA SER A 100 -8.06 18.60 -24.49
C SER A 100 -6.98 17.67 -25.03
N ASP A 101 -5.75 17.81 -24.53
CA ASP A 101 -4.58 17.02 -24.95
C ASP A 101 -4.40 15.75 -24.11
N PHE A 102 -5.25 15.54 -23.10
CA PHE A 102 -5.37 14.29 -22.37
C PHE A 102 -6.27 13.33 -23.15
N THR A 103 -5.67 12.58 -24.08
CA THR A 103 -6.39 11.91 -25.17
C THR A 103 -6.72 10.44 -24.91
N ALA A 104 -5.93 9.72 -24.10
CA ALA A 104 -6.13 8.29 -23.80
C ALA A 104 -6.36 7.39 -25.03
N GLU A 105 -5.81 7.77 -26.19
CA GLU A 105 -6.07 7.14 -27.48
C GLU A 105 -5.44 5.73 -27.61
N LEU A 106 -4.42 5.46 -26.80
CA LEU A 106 -3.77 4.15 -26.65
C LEU A 106 -4.18 3.42 -25.36
N PHE A 107 -5.12 3.97 -24.58
CA PHE A 107 -5.60 3.31 -23.37
C PHE A 107 -6.44 2.08 -23.68
N ASN A 108 -5.95 0.92 -23.24
CA ASN A 108 -6.66 -0.35 -23.27
C ASN A 108 -6.75 -0.95 -21.85
N ALA A 109 -7.95 -0.90 -21.27
CA ALA A 109 -8.21 -1.41 -19.93
C ALA A 109 -7.88 -2.91 -19.77
N THR A 110 -8.07 -3.72 -20.82
CA THR A 110 -7.79 -5.16 -20.79
C THR A 110 -6.29 -5.43 -20.77
N GLU A 111 -5.50 -4.70 -21.55
CA GLU A 111 -4.05 -4.83 -21.57
C GLU A 111 -3.43 -4.41 -20.23
N TRP A 112 -3.93 -3.34 -19.63
CA TRP A 112 -3.52 -2.95 -18.28
C TRP A 112 -3.86 -4.02 -17.24
N ALA A 113 -5.09 -4.55 -17.27
CA ALA A 113 -5.50 -5.60 -16.35
C ALA A 113 -4.64 -6.88 -16.50
N ASP A 114 -4.33 -7.28 -17.74
CA ASP A 114 -3.43 -8.41 -18.02
C ASP A 114 -2.01 -8.17 -17.49
N LEU A 115 -1.44 -6.98 -17.70
CA LEU A 115 -0.14 -6.61 -17.13
C LEU A 115 -0.14 -6.72 -15.61
N PHE A 116 -1.20 -6.24 -14.93
CA PHE A 116 -1.30 -6.31 -13.47
C PHE A 116 -1.53 -7.72 -12.94
N VAL A 117 -2.19 -8.60 -13.70
CA VAL A 117 -2.23 -10.03 -13.38
C VAL A 117 -0.84 -10.65 -13.51
N ARG A 118 -0.14 -10.38 -14.61
CA ARG A 118 1.22 -10.88 -14.85
C ARG A 118 2.23 -10.38 -13.83
N SER A 119 1.98 -9.23 -13.20
CA SER A 119 2.82 -8.69 -12.13
C SER A 119 2.68 -9.43 -10.79
N GLY A 120 1.66 -10.28 -10.63
CA GLY A 120 1.36 -10.94 -9.37
C GLY A 120 0.63 -10.06 -8.36
N ALA A 121 0.24 -8.83 -8.71
CA ALA A 121 -0.61 -8.03 -7.84
C ALA A 121 -1.95 -8.73 -7.55
N ARG A 122 -2.56 -8.40 -6.40
CA ARG A 122 -3.87 -8.93 -5.98
C ARG A 122 -4.94 -7.85 -5.89
N TYR A 123 -4.55 -6.58 -6.02
CA TYR A 123 -5.45 -5.45 -6.09
C TYR A 123 -4.84 -4.29 -6.89
N VAL A 124 -5.70 -3.45 -7.45
CA VAL A 124 -5.34 -2.28 -8.25
C VAL A 124 -6.12 -1.08 -7.75
N VAL A 125 -5.44 0.06 -7.60
CA VAL A 125 -6.01 1.33 -7.16
C VAL A 125 -5.74 2.38 -8.23
N LEU A 126 -6.80 2.94 -8.83
CA LEU A 126 -6.68 4.03 -9.80
C LEU A 126 -6.99 5.38 -9.14
N THR A 127 -6.22 6.43 -9.42
CA THR A 127 -6.59 7.81 -9.10
C THR A 127 -7.86 8.21 -9.84
N SER A 128 -9.02 8.05 -9.21
CA SER A 128 -10.29 8.50 -9.79
C SER A 128 -10.29 10.02 -9.92
N LYS A 129 -9.84 10.73 -8.88
CA LYS A 129 -9.68 12.19 -8.82
C LYS A 129 -8.44 12.52 -8.02
N HIS A 130 -7.50 13.27 -8.61
CA HIS A 130 -6.35 13.82 -7.90
C HIS A 130 -6.64 15.24 -7.37
N HIS A 131 -5.65 15.91 -6.79
CA HIS A 131 -5.78 17.26 -6.22
C HIS A 131 -6.16 18.35 -7.25
N GLU A 132 -5.98 18.08 -8.54
CA GLU A 132 -6.43 18.96 -9.64
C GLU A 132 -7.96 18.92 -9.86
N GLY A 133 -8.67 18.01 -9.21
CA GLY A 133 -10.13 17.94 -9.28
C GLY A 133 -10.71 17.31 -10.55
N TYR A 134 -9.88 16.96 -11.53
CA TYR A 134 -10.30 16.27 -12.75
C TYR A 134 -10.69 14.83 -12.42
N THR A 135 -11.90 14.43 -12.82
CA THR A 135 -12.42 13.08 -12.54
C THR A 135 -12.31 12.18 -13.76
N LEU A 136 -11.79 10.97 -13.58
CA LEU A 136 -11.68 9.93 -14.61
C LEU A 136 -12.99 9.14 -14.87
N TRP A 137 -14.13 9.73 -14.47
CA TRP A 137 -15.48 9.21 -14.66
C TRP A 137 -16.46 10.38 -14.85
N PRO A 138 -17.67 10.16 -15.40
CA PRO A 138 -18.67 11.22 -15.64
C PRO A 138 -19.34 11.71 -14.34
N SER A 139 -18.60 12.39 -13.48
CA SER A 139 -19.14 12.98 -12.27
C SER A 139 -19.97 14.23 -12.58
N LYS A 140 -21.26 14.19 -12.20
CA LYS A 140 -22.18 15.35 -12.29
C LYS A 140 -21.73 16.54 -11.41
N HIS A 141 -20.83 16.32 -10.46
CA HIS A 141 -20.32 17.35 -9.55
C HIS A 141 -19.02 18.01 -10.04
N THR A 142 -18.51 17.59 -11.20
CA THR A 142 -17.33 18.11 -11.89
C THR A 142 -17.64 18.33 -13.37
N PHE A 143 -18.79 18.96 -13.64
CA PHE A 143 -19.27 19.27 -15.00
C PHE A 143 -18.22 20.07 -15.78
N GLY A 144 -17.92 19.63 -17.01
CA GLY A 144 -16.91 20.23 -17.87
C GLY A 144 -15.46 19.99 -17.44
N TRP A 145 -15.23 19.23 -16.38
CA TRP A 145 -13.89 18.93 -15.84
C TRP A 145 -13.76 17.45 -15.46
N ASN A 146 -14.00 16.58 -16.45
CA ASN A 146 -13.90 15.13 -16.32
C ASN A 146 -13.61 14.47 -17.68
N SER A 147 -13.20 13.20 -17.64
CA SER A 147 -12.79 12.43 -18.82
C SER A 147 -13.89 12.14 -19.85
N MET A 148 -15.16 12.33 -19.50
CA MET A 148 -16.26 12.20 -20.44
C MET A 148 -16.57 13.52 -21.13
N ASP A 149 -16.49 14.64 -20.41
CA ASP A 149 -16.85 15.96 -20.93
C ASP A 149 -15.71 16.61 -21.76
N VAL A 150 -14.45 16.39 -21.38
CA VAL A 150 -13.28 16.98 -22.06
C VAL A 150 -12.09 16.01 -22.06
N GLY A 151 -11.39 15.93 -23.19
CA GLY A 151 -10.25 15.04 -23.40
C GLY A 151 -10.68 13.75 -24.08
N PRO A 152 -10.65 12.58 -23.42
CA PRO A 152 -10.77 11.30 -24.09
C PRO A 152 -12.21 10.87 -24.39
N HIS A 153 -13.21 11.56 -23.82
CA HIS A 153 -14.63 11.22 -23.91
C HIS A 153 -14.96 9.77 -23.48
N ARG A 154 -14.30 9.32 -22.41
CA ARG A 154 -14.34 7.92 -21.91
C ARG A 154 -14.51 7.84 -20.39
N ASP A 155 -15.25 6.82 -19.93
CA ASP A 155 -15.39 6.49 -18.51
C ASP A 155 -14.26 5.53 -18.12
N ILE A 156 -13.08 6.09 -17.92
CA ILE A 156 -11.84 5.36 -17.64
C ILE A 156 -11.97 4.49 -16.38
N VAL A 157 -12.61 5.02 -15.33
CA VAL A 157 -12.87 4.25 -14.09
C VAL A 157 -13.76 3.06 -14.39
N GLY A 158 -14.87 3.26 -15.12
CA GLY A 158 -15.80 2.19 -15.49
C GLY A 158 -15.14 1.09 -16.33
N GLU A 159 -14.40 1.49 -17.37
CA GLU A 159 -13.68 0.58 -18.27
C GLU A 159 -12.63 -0.25 -17.52
N LEU A 160 -11.76 0.38 -16.72
CA LEU A 160 -10.73 -0.34 -15.97
C LEU A 160 -11.34 -1.23 -14.89
N ALA A 161 -12.37 -0.77 -14.19
CA ALA A 161 -13.06 -1.58 -13.18
C ALA A 161 -13.70 -2.83 -13.80
N GLY A 162 -14.26 -2.72 -15.02
CA GLY A 162 -14.77 -3.85 -15.79
C GLY A 162 -13.69 -4.86 -16.15
N ALA A 163 -12.60 -4.40 -16.76
CA ALA A 163 -11.49 -5.25 -17.18
C ALA A 163 -10.81 -5.96 -15.99
N VAL A 164 -10.51 -5.23 -14.91
CA VAL A 164 -9.89 -5.79 -13.70
C VAL A 164 -10.76 -6.88 -13.08
N ARG A 165 -12.08 -6.67 -12.98
CA ARG A 165 -13.00 -7.68 -12.43
C ARG A 165 -13.14 -8.89 -13.35
N ALA A 166 -13.12 -8.69 -14.66
CA ALA A 166 -13.19 -9.78 -15.64
C ALA A 166 -12.02 -10.77 -15.51
N THR A 167 -10.86 -10.35 -14.97
CA THR A 167 -9.73 -11.25 -14.70
C THR A 167 -10.01 -12.33 -13.66
N GLY A 168 -10.95 -12.09 -12.73
CA GLY A 168 -11.21 -12.94 -11.56
C GLY A 168 -10.09 -13.03 -10.52
N GLN A 169 -8.95 -12.35 -10.74
CA GLN A 169 -7.74 -12.49 -9.91
C GLN A 169 -7.40 -11.22 -9.11
N LEU A 170 -7.93 -10.07 -9.53
CA LEU A 170 -7.62 -8.76 -8.97
C LEU A 170 -8.84 -8.14 -8.28
N THR A 171 -8.57 -7.44 -7.18
CA THR A 171 -9.55 -6.56 -6.53
C THR A 171 -9.38 -5.13 -7.01
N PHE A 172 -10.45 -4.51 -7.53
CA PHE A 172 -10.42 -3.11 -7.96
C PHE A 172 -10.77 -2.14 -6.82
N GLY A 173 -10.01 -1.07 -6.71
CA GLY A 173 -10.24 0.08 -5.83
C GLY A 173 -9.92 1.39 -6.53
N VAL A 174 -10.27 2.49 -5.88
CA VAL A 174 -10.02 3.84 -6.38
C VAL A 174 -9.38 4.68 -5.29
N TYR A 175 -8.43 5.52 -5.69
CA TYR A 175 -7.99 6.67 -4.89
C TYR A 175 -8.91 7.84 -5.18
N TYR A 176 -9.26 8.59 -4.14
CA TYR A 176 -9.99 9.83 -4.26
C TYR A 176 -9.35 10.90 -3.38
N SER A 177 -8.94 12.00 -4.01
CA SER A 177 -8.43 13.16 -3.28
C SER A 177 -9.56 13.96 -2.64
N LEU A 178 -9.49 14.16 -1.31
CA LEU A 178 -10.42 15.08 -0.67
C LEU A 178 -10.13 16.53 -1.04
N PHE A 179 -8.88 16.86 -1.35
CA PHE A 179 -8.49 18.23 -1.70
C PHE A 179 -8.75 18.54 -3.17
N GLU A 180 -8.94 19.83 -3.44
CA GLU A 180 -9.04 20.35 -4.81
C GLU A 180 -8.44 21.75 -4.87
N TRP A 181 -7.17 21.87 -5.27
CA TRP A 181 -6.31 23.04 -4.99
C TRP A 181 -6.94 24.39 -5.33
N PHE A 182 -7.60 24.49 -6.48
CA PHE A 182 -8.13 25.74 -7.02
C PHE A 182 -9.65 25.73 -7.16
N ASN A 183 -10.34 24.81 -6.49
CA ASN A 183 -11.80 24.82 -6.45
C ASN A 183 -12.29 25.94 -5.54
N ARG A 184 -13.23 26.77 -6.02
CA ARG A 184 -13.74 27.92 -5.26
C ARG A 184 -14.34 27.55 -3.91
N LEU A 185 -15.11 26.45 -3.83
CA LEU A 185 -15.69 26.01 -2.57
C LEU A 185 -14.58 25.52 -1.62
N TYR A 186 -13.58 24.79 -2.15
CA TYR A 186 -12.46 24.32 -1.34
C TYR A 186 -11.61 25.46 -0.79
N THR A 187 -11.29 26.45 -1.63
CA THR A 187 -10.54 27.64 -1.21
C THR A 187 -11.35 28.48 -0.23
N HIS A 188 -12.66 28.62 -0.43
CA HIS A 188 -13.54 29.32 0.50
C HIS A 188 -13.55 28.67 1.89
N ASP A 189 -13.79 27.36 1.97
CA ASP A 189 -13.74 26.62 3.23
C ASP A 189 -12.35 26.73 3.88
N ARG A 190 -11.27 26.60 3.11
CA ARG A 190 -9.88 26.71 3.59
C ARG A 190 -9.59 28.10 4.17
N ASP A 191 -9.96 29.17 3.47
CA ASP A 191 -9.69 30.54 3.86
C ASP A 191 -10.47 30.93 5.15
N LEU A 192 -11.58 30.22 5.43
CA LEU A 192 -12.32 30.27 6.68
C LEU A 192 -11.89 29.19 7.70
N ALA A 193 -10.65 28.70 7.59
CA ALA A 193 -10.06 27.69 8.48
C ALA A 193 -10.89 26.41 8.63
N PHE A 194 -11.65 26.04 7.59
CA PHE A 194 -12.57 24.90 7.55
C PHE A 194 -13.65 24.92 8.65
N LEU A 195 -14.04 26.12 9.12
CA LEU A 195 -15.20 26.31 9.98
C LEU A 195 -16.52 26.10 9.22
N HIS A 196 -16.49 26.32 7.90
CA HIS A 196 -17.56 26.00 6.97
C HIS A 196 -17.30 24.64 6.28
N ARG A 197 -18.37 24.06 5.72
CA ARG A 197 -18.36 22.74 5.08
C ARG A 197 -18.98 22.74 3.69
N GLU A 198 -19.00 23.88 3.02
CA GLU A 198 -19.70 24.03 1.74
C GLU A 198 -19.12 23.12 0.65
N TYR A 199 -17.79 22.99 0.60
CA TYR A 199 -17.14 22.08 -0.32
C TYR A 199 -17.40 20.62 0.04
N VAL A 200 -17.39 20.30 1.34
CA VAL A 200 -17.62 18.94 1.82
C VAL A 200 -19.02 18.47 1.47
N ASP A 201 -20.01 19.26 1.86
CA ASP A 201 -21.42 18.91 1.81
C ASP A 201 -21.98 19.11 0.40
N GLY A 202 -21.54 20.16 -0.30
CA GLY A 202 -22.02 20.55 -1.62
C GLY A 202 -21.29 19.92 -2.81
N LYS A 203 -20.09 19.35 -2.63
CA LYS A 203 -19.34 18.72 -3.73
C LYS A 203 -18.67 17.41 -3.35
N CYS A 204 -17.75 17.42 -2.38
CA CYS A 204 -16.87 16.29 -2.10
C CYS A 204 -17.64 15.03 -1.72
N GLY A 205 -18.54 15.12 -0.73
CA GLY A 205 -19.36 14.00 -0.28
C GLY A 205 -20.32 13.48 -1.34
N LEU A 206 -20.88 14.38 -2.18
CA LEU A 206 -21.76 14.00 -3.28
C LEU A 206 -21.00 13.30 -4.40
N SER A 207 -19.82 13.81 -4.77
CA SER A 207 -18.94 13.19 -5.76
C SER A 207 -18.49 11.79 -5.31
N CYS A 208 -18.07 11.61 -4.05
CA CYS A 208 -17.75 10.29 -3.48
C CYS A 208 -18.94 9.31 -3.53
N ARG A 209 -20.16 9.78 -3.26
CA ARG A 209 -21.38 8.97 -3.40
C ARG A 209 -21.67 8.64 -4.87
N SER A 210 -21.46 9.59 -5.77
CA SER A 210 -21.59 9.38 -7.22
C SER A 210 -20.49 8.49 -7.80
N LEU A 211 -19.39 8.26 -7.09
CA LEU A 211 -18.40 7.27 -7.52
C LEU A 211 -18.85 5.85 -7.13
N SER A 212 -19.59 5.72 -6.03
CA SER A 212 -20.04 4.41 -5.50
C SER A 212 -21.39 3.91 -6.04
N THR A 213 -22.09 4.69 -6.88
CA THR A 213 -23.48 4.43 -7.29
C THR A 213 -23.77 4.18 -8.79
N PRO A 214 -23.09 4.78 -9.80
CA PRO A 214 -23.61 4.80 -11.19
C PRO A 214 -23.63 3.44 -11.89
N THR A 215 -22.86 2.47 -11.40
CA THR A 215 -22.69 1.18 -12.07
C THR A 215 -23.24 -0.01 -11.26
N GLY A 216 -23.87 0.23 -10.10
CA GLY A 216 -24.17 -0.87 -9.15
C GLY A 216 -22.91 -1.58 -8.64
N GLN A 217 -21.72 -1.03 -8.91
CA GLN A 217 -20.44 -1.64 -8.62
C GLN A 217 -20.04 -1.34 -7.17
N LYS A 218 -20.04 -2.36 -6.33
CA LYS A 218 -19.43 -2.30 -5.00
C LYS A 218 -17.91 -2.15 -5.18
N PHE A 219 -17.35 -0.98 -4.87
CA PHE A 219 -15.90 -0.79 -4.82
C PHE A 219 -15.36 -1.43 -3.54
N CYS A 220 -14.32 -2.25 -3.66
CA CYS A 220 -13.69 -2.94 -2.53
C CYS A 220 -12.77 -2.02 -1.71
N GLY A 221 -12.52 -0.78 -2.15
CA GLY A 221 -11.75 0.22 -1.43
C GLY A 221 -11.86 1.59 -2.06
N VAL A 222 -12.05 2.63 -1.24
CA VAL A 222 -11.80 4.02 -1.61
C VAL A 222 -10.62 4.46 -0.75
N MET A 223 -9.44 4.60 -1.33
CA MET A 223 -8.29 5.17 -0.63
C MET A 223 -8.46 6.69 -0.61
N VAL A 224 -8.62 7.25 0.58
CA VAL A 224 -8.93 8.67 0.78
C VAL A 224 -7.72 9.34 1.40
N ILE A 225 -6.97 10.11 0.62
CA ILE A 225 -5.78 10.82 1.11
C ILE A 225 -6.13 12.28 1.38
N GLY A 226 -5.89 12.71 2.62
CA GLY A 226 -6.02 14.09 3.04
C GLY A 226 -5.00 14.40 4.14
N LYS A 227 -3.95 15.16 3.81
CA LYS A 227 -3.08 15.85 4.78
C LYS A 227 -3.87 16.98 5.45
N LEU A 228 -4.57 16.71 6.55
CA LEU A 228 -4.98 17.77 7.45
C LEU A 228 -3.73 18.25 8.21
N PRO A 229 -3.53 19.56 8.43
CA PRO A 229 -2.46 20.05 9.30
C PRO A 229 -2.55 19.34 10.65
N THR A 230 -1.45 18.69 11.05
CA THR A 230 -1.34 17.77 12.19
C THR A 230 -1.66 18.40 13.56
N ASP A 231 -1.83 19.72 13.64
CA ASP A 231 -2.14 20.42 14.89
C ASP A 231 -3.62 20.79 15.09
N ILE A 232 -4.48 20.71 14.06
CA ILE A 232 -5.89 21.13 14.20
C ILE A 232 -6.84 19.94 14.49
N GLY A 233 -6.45 18.71 14.12
CA GLY A 233 -7.32 17.53 14.20
C GLY A 233 -7.29 16.70 15.49
N ARG A 234 -6.25 16.83 16.33
CA ARG A 234 -6.11 16.03 17.58
C ARG A 234 -6.36 16.83 18.85
N ARG A 235 -6.34 18.16 18.79
CA ARG A 235 -6.56 19.04 19.94
C ARG A 235 -7.49 20.19 19.57
N GLY A 236 -8.77 19.90 19.38
CA GLY A 236 -9.76 20.96 19.20
C GLY A 236 -11.03 20.47 18.52
N ASN A 237 -12.16 20.99 18.98
CA ASN A 237 -13.51 20.73 18.47
C ASN A 237 -13.77 21.31 17.05
N SER A 238 -12.75 21.34 16.19
CA SER A 238 -12.77 21.94 14.85
C SER A 238 -12.65 20.85 13.77
N SER A 239 -13.83 20.38 13.33
CA SER A 239 -14.17 19.73 12.04
C SER A 239 -13.27 18.64 11.44
N PRO A 240 -13.40 17.37 11.89
CA PRO A 240 -13.09 16.17 11.12
C PRO A 240 -14.09 15.88 9.95
N GLY A 241 -14.92 16.86 9.57
CA GLY A 241 -16.13 16.67 8.75
C GLY A 241 -15.92 16.15 7.32
N CYS A 242 -14.81 16.51 6.67
CA CYS A 242 -14.53 16.11 5.29
C CYS A 242 -14.26 14.60 5.16
N THR A 243 -13.36 14.11 6.01
CA THR A 243 -12.97 12.71 6.10
C THR A 243 -14.11 11.86 6.66
N MET A 244 -14.81 12.35 7.70
CA MET A 244 -15.90 11.58 8.34
C MET A 244 -17.16 11.49 7.49
N THR A 245 -17.53 12.51 6.72
CA THR A 245 -18.72 12.45 5.84
C THR A 245 -18.47 11.55 4.63
N ALA A 246 -17.25 11.55 4.09
CA ALA A 246 -16.83 10.59 3.06
C ALA A 246 -16.80 9.14 3.61
N LEU A 247 -16.30 8.95 4.84
CA LEU A 247 -16.26 7.65 5.53
C LEU A 247 -17.65 7.10 5.88
N LEU A 248 -18.56 7.93 6.37
CA LEU A 248 -19.94 7.55 6.71
C LEU A 248 -20.81 7.25 5.48
N GLY A 249 -20.51 7.87 4.33
CA GLY A 249 -21.18 7.60 3.06
C GLY A 249 -20.87 6.21 2.49
N ILE A 250 -19.76 5.60 2.91
CA ILE A 250 -19.32 4.27 2.48
C ILE A 250 -19.94 3.23 3.44
N ARG A 251 -21.17 2.82 3.15
CA ARG A 251 -21.97 1.91 4.00
C ARG A 251 -21.50 0.45 4.02
N SER A 252 -20.36 0.11 3.41
CA SER A 252 -19.93 -1.29 3.25
C SER A 252 -18.73 -1.65 4.13
N LEU A 253 -18.93 -2.67 4.99
CA LEU A 253 -17.89 -3.35 5.77
C LEU A 253 -16.78 -4.00 4.91
N ARG A 254 -16.90 -3.97 3.57
CA ARG A 254 -15.92 -4.54 2.64
C ARG A 254 -14.98 -3.49 2.04
N THR A 255 -15.24 -2.20 2.26
CA THR A 255 -14.49 -1.11 1.65
C THR A 255 -13.38 -0.64 2.59
N ILE A 256 -12.13 -0.75 2.14
CA ILE A 256 -11.01 -0.13 2.83
C ILE A 256 -11.10 1.37 2.61
N VAL A 257 -11.14 2.13 3.71
CA VAL A 257 -10.92 3.56 3.67
C VAL A 257 -9.79 3.87 4.63
N GLY A 258 -8.58 3.96 4.08
CA GLY A 258 -7.43 4.47 4.80
C GLY A 258 -7.42 6.00 4.68
N VAL A 259 -7.26 6.68 5.80
CA VAL A 259 -6.91 8.10 5.85
C VAL A 259 -5.39 8.16 5.88
N TRP A 260 -4.79 8.68 4.82
CA TRP A 260 -3.34 8.79 4.73
C TRP A 260 -2.88 10.07 5.42
N GLU A 261 -2.36 9.93 6.64
CA GLU A 261 -1.54 10.96 7.30
C GLU A 261 -0.06 10.71 6.95
N PRO A 262 0.67 11.68 6.37
CA PRO A 262 2.11 11.57 6.14
C PRO A 262 2.94 11.29 7.41
N SER A 263 2.36 11.49 8.60
CA SER A 263 2.97 11.28 9.91
C SER A 263 2.76 9.87 10.48
N ALA A 264 1.81 9.09 9.96
CA ALA A 264 1.52 7.73 10.44
C ALA A 264 2.25 6.64 9.64
N PHE A 265 2.95 7.04 8.58
CA PHE A 265 3.65 6.18 7.63
C PHE A 265 4.91 6.87 7.10
N THR A 266 6.04 6.17 7.09
CA THR A 266 7.28 6.70 6.50
C THR A 266 7.17 6.76 4.98
N VAL A 267 6.82 7.93 4.45
CA VAL A 267 6.94 8.25 3.02
C VAL A 267 8.41 8.57 2.75
N ILE A 268 9.16 7.63 2.18
CA ILE A 268 10.51 7.90 1.68
C ILE A 268 10.34 8.49 0.27
N SER A 269 10.10 9.80 0.18
CA SER A 269 10.03 10.56 -1.08
C SER A 269 11.18 11.55 -1.24
N THR A 270 12.32 11.31 -0.59
CA THR A 270 13.54 12.11 -0.77
C THR A 270 14.77 11.19 -0.89
N PRO A 271 15.81 11.58 -1.65
CA PRO A 271 17.05 10.81 -1.71
C PRO A 271 17.79 11.01 -0.39
N VAL A 272 17.52 10.14 0.59
CA VAL A 272 18.33 10.05 1.81
C VAL A 272 19.38 8.97 1.58
N PRO A 273 20.67 9.19 1.95
CA PRO A 273 21.71 8.19 1.80
C PRO A 273 21.34 6.90 2.54
N ILE A 274 21.73 5.77 1.96
CA ILE A 274 21.62 4.42 2.54
C ILE A 274 22.22 4.43 3.95
N ALA A 275 21.39 4.63 4.98
CA ALA A 275 21.62 4.28 6.39
C ALA A 275 20.49 4.85 7.26
N THR A 276 19.35 4.16 7.38
CA THR A 276 18.63 4.04 8.67
C THR A 276 17.57 2.95 8.62
N ILE A 277 17.66 2.07 9.60
CA ILE A 277 16.89 0.85 9.83
C ILE A 277 15.37 1.13 9.78
N PRO A 278 14.54 0.34 9.08
CA PRO A 278 13.10 0.51 9.12
C PRO A 278 12.62 0.12 10.52
N VAL A 279 12.14 1.10 11.28
CA VAL A 279 11.41 0.83 12.52
C VAL A 279 10.12 0.12 12.12
N CYS A 280 10.06 -1.22 12.25
CA CYS A 280 8.83 -1.98 12.15
C CYS A 280 7.88 -1.53 13.29
N CYS A 281 7.06 -0.52 13.04
CA CYS A 281 6.04 -0.06 14.00
C CYS A 281 4.87 -1.06 14.06
N ARG A 282 4.38 -1.33 15.27
CA ARG A 282 3.44 -2.40 15.68
C ARG A 282 2.01 -2.35 15.11
N ASN A 283 1.73 -1.65 14.03
CA ASN A 283 0.41 -1.62 13.41
C ASN A 283 0.49 -2.13 11.97
N THR A 284 -0.47 -2.98 11.55
CA THR A 284 -0.64 -3.45 10.17
C THR A 284 -0.84 -2.26 9.25
N SER A 285 0.23 -1.82 8.59
CA SER A 285 0.32 -0.54 7.95
C SER A 285 0.61 -0.76 6.46
N GLY A 286 -0.15 -0.15 5.53
CA GLY A 286 0.10 -0.23 4.09
C GLY A 286 1.12 0.81 3.62
N LYS A 287 2.21 0.39 2.96
CA LYS A 287 3.18 1.26 2.28
C LYS A 287 2.76 1.49 0.83
N ALA A 288 2.84 2.72 0.34
CA ALA A 288 2.81 3.00 -1.09
C ALA A 288 4.20 3.45 -1.55
N MET A 289 4.61 3.06 -2.75
CA MET A 289 5.91 3.42 -3.31
C MET A 289 5.80 3.73 -4.81
N THR A 290 6.76 4.49 -5.33
CA THR A 290 6.89 4.78 -6.76
C THR A 290 8.04 3.99 -7.38
N ILE A 291 7.84 3.51 -8.60
CA ILE A 291 8.95 2.96 -9.39
C ILE A 291 9.84 4.10 -9.92
N ASP A 292 9.26 5.23 -10.32
CA ASP A 292 9.99 6.48 -10.55
C ASP A 292 10.23 7.17 -9.20
N ARG A 293 11.49 7.35 -8.81
CA ARG A 293 11.87 7.94 -7.51
C ARG A 293 11.43 9.40 -7.35
N LYS A 294 11.10 10.08 -8.44
CA LYS A 294 10.83 11.53 -8.44
C LYS A 294 9.35 11.90 -8.57
N SER A 295 8.48 11.00 -9.02
CA SER A 295 7.06 11.32 -9.20
C SER A 295 6.14 10.10 -9.15
N TRP A 296 4.88 10.33 -8.79
CA TRP A 296 3.79 9.37 -9.00
C TRP A 296 3.23 9.44 -10.43
N GLY A 297 3.13 10.66 -10.98
CA GLY A 297 2.71 10.88 -12.37
C GLY A 297 3.81 10.60 -13.40
N HIS A 298 3.43 10.59 -14.68
CA HIS A 298 4.37 10.38 -15.78
C HIS A 298 5.31 11.58 -15.97
N ARG A 299 6.58 11.29 -16.25
CA ARG A 299 7.61 12.29 -16.62
C ARG A 299 8.29 11.89 -17.92
N ALA A 300 8.13 12.71 -18.95
CA ALA A 300 8.78 12.49 -20.24
C ALA A 300 10.31 12.67 -20.18
N ASN A 301 10.80 13.41 -19.17
CA ASN A 301 12.22 13.65 -18.94
C ASN A 301 12.86 12.69 -17.92
N ALA A 302 12.18 11.60 -17.53
CA ALA A 302 12.74 10.60 -16.64
C ALA A 302 13.94 9.89 -17.27
N ARG A 303 14.97 9.64 -16.47
CA ARG A 303 16.16 8.90 -16.88
C ARG A 303 16.18 7.52 -16.23
N LEU A 304 16.95 6.59 -16.80
CA LEU A 304 16.99 5.20 -16.30
C LEU A 304 17.37 5.14 -14.81
N GLU A 305 18.31 5.98 -14.37
CA GLU A 305 18.75 6.08 -12.97
C GLU A 305 17.67 6.60 -12.00
N ASP A 306 16.62 7.25 -12.52
CA ASP A 306 15.49 7.70 -11.69
C ASP A 306 14.56 6.55 -11.30
N PHE A 307 14.64 5.41 -11.98
CA PHE A 307 13.79 4.26 -11.71
C PHE A 307 14.44 3.31 -10.71
N VAL A 308 13.63 2.76 -9.82
CA VAL A 308 14.06 1.64 -8.96
C VAL A 308 14.37 0.42 -9.83
N THR A 309 15.41 -0.31 -9.45
CA THR A 309 15.73 -1.61 -10.02
C THR A 309 14.74 -2.68 -9.57
N THR A 310 14.70 -3.81 -10.28
CA THR A 310 13.88 -4.96 -9.87
C THR A 310 14.29 -5.50 -8.49
N ASP A 311 15.59 -5.51 -8.18
CA ASP A 311 16.11 -6.00 -6.89
C ASP A 311 15.66 -5.10 -5.73
N GLU A 312 15.72 -3.77 -5.91
CA GLU A 312 15.21 -2.82 -4.91
C GLU A 312 13.70 -2.94 -4.73
N LEU A 313 12.94 -3.11 -5.83
CA LEU A 313 11.50 -3.32 -5.76
C LEU A 313 11.15 -4.58 -4.94
N ILE A 314 11.84 -5.69 -5.18
CA ILE A 314 11.64 -6.95 -4.45
C ILE A 314 12.08 -6.81 -2.99
N GLY A 315 13.20 -6.12 -2.73
CA GLY A 315 13.64 -5.78 -1.39
C GLY A 315 12.56 -5.04 -0.60
N GLU A 316 11.92 -4.05 -1.23
CA GLU A 316 10.84 -3.29 -0.59
C GLU A 316 9.58 -4.12 -0.31
N ILE A 317 9.26 -5.09 -1.17
CA ILE A 317 8.18 -6.05 -0.92
C ILE A 317 8.53 -6.91 0.29
N ALA A 318 9.73 -7.48 0.33
CA ALA A 318 10.18 -8.36 1.41
C ALA A 318 10.17 -7.63 2.76
N THR A 319 10.77 -6.45 2.85
CA THR A 319 10.82 -5.66 4.09
C THR A 319 9.43 -5.28 4.59
N THR A 320 8.57 -4.80 3.69
CA THR A 320 7.21 -4.34 4.04
C THR A 320 6.37 -5.50 4.57
N VAL A 321 6.40 -6.64 3.90
CA VAL A 321 5.58 -7.80 4.29
C VAL A 321 6.13 -8.46 5.56
N SER A 322 7.44 -8.48 5.75
CA SER A 322 8.08 -8.91 7.01
C SER A 322 7.66 -8.08 8.21
N CYS A 323 7.51 -6.76 8.05
CA CYS A 323 6.94 -5.89 9.09
C CYS A 323 5.38 -5.96 9.16
N GLY A 324 4.72 -6.77 8.34
CA GLY A 324 3.27 -7.02 8.41
C GLY A 324 2.41 -6.09 7.57
N GLY A 325 3.04 -5.30 6.72
CA GLY A 325 2.37 -4.36 5.84
C GLY A 325 1.90 -4.97 4.53
N ASN A 326 1.08 -4.18 3.84
CA ASN A 326 0.81 -4.34 2.41
C ASN A 326 1.61 -3.30 1.64
N ILE A 327 1.99 -3.60 0.41
CA ILE A 327 2.69 -2.67 -0.47
C ILE A 327 1.85 -2.36 -1.71
N LEU A 328 1.83 -1.09 -2.09
CA LEU A 328 1.10 -0.54 -3.23
C LEU A 328 2.10 0.15 -4.17
N ILE A 329 2.36 -0.45 -5.33
CA ILE A 329 3.44 -0.07 -6.24
C ILE A 329 2.89 0.77 -7.38
N ASN A 330 3.39 1.99 -7.53
CA ASN A 330 2.84 2.95 -8.48
C ASN A 330 3.42 2.86 -9.90
N VAL A 331 2.54 3.06 -10.88
CA VAL A 331 2.87 3.41 -12.26
C VAL A 331 2.22 4.75 -12.63
N GLY A 332 2.91 5.53 -13.47
CA GLY A 332 2.42 6.79 -14.05
C GLY A 332 2.26 6.65 -15.57
N PRO A 333 1.05 6.39 -16.09
CA PRO A 333 0.82 6.26 -17.53
C PRO A 333 0.96 7.59 -18.28
N THR A 334 1.30 7.53 -19.57
CA THR A 334 1.39 8.69 -20.46
C THR A 334 0.02 9.31 -20.72
N LYS A 335 -0.05 10.55 -21.23
CA LYS A 335 -1.34 11.16 -21.66
C LYS A 335 -2.12 10.32 -22.68
N ALA A 336 -1.42 9.52 -23.48
CA ALA A 336 -2.02 8.64 -24.47
C ALA A 336 -2.57 7.34 -23.86
N GLY A 337 -2.24 7.01 -22.61
CA GLY A 337 -2.73 5.81 -21.93
C GLY A 337 -1.83 4.58 -22.05
N THR A 338 -0.56 4.77 -22.43
CA THR A 338 0.46 3.71 -22.38
C THR A 338 1.15 3.68 -21.01
N ILE A 339 1.52 2.49 -20.55
CA ILE A 339 2.45 2.30 -19.43
C ILE A 339 3.83 2.14 -20.05
N ASP A 340 4.80 2.97 -19.65
CA ASP A 340 6.13 2.93 -20.26
C ASP A 340 6.77 1.54 -20.10
N PRO A 341 7.54 1.06 -21.10
CA PRO A 341 8.15 -0.28 -21.08
C PRO A 341 8.95 -0.57 -19.80
N ILE A 342 9.61 0.44 -19.23
CA ILE A 342 10.37 0.28 -17.99
C ILE A 342 9.49 -0.09 -16.80
N PHE A 343 8.29 0.50 -16.65
CA PHE A 343 7.35 0.10 -15.62
C PHE A 343 6.84 -1.32 -15.88
N ALA A 344 6.47 -1.63 -17.13
CA ALA A 344 5.97 -2.94 -17.51
C ALA A 344 7.01 -4.05 -17.26
N GLU A 345 8.28 -3.80 -17.56
CA GLU A 345 9.40 -4.72 -17.30
C GLU A 345 9.54 -5.00 -15.80
N ARG A 346 9.62 -3.96 -14.96
CA ARG A 346 9.73 -4.11 -13.49
C ARG A 346 8.55 -4.89 -12.91
N LEU A 347 7.34 -4.63 -13.40
CA LEU A 347 6.14 -5.35 -12.97
C LEU A 347 6.18 -6.83 -13.41
N VAL A 348 6.58 -7.13 -14.64
CA VAL A 348 6.66 -8.52 -15.13
C VAL A 348 7.74 -9.30 -14.39
N ASP A 349 8.89 -8.70 -14.11
CA ASP A 349 9.96 -9.36 -13.34
C ASP A 349 9.55 -9.63 -11.89
N MET A 350 8.89 -8.64 -11.25
CA MET A 350 8.26 -8.84 -9.95
C MET A 350 7.28 -10.04 -9.98
N GLY A 351 6.46 -10.15 -11.01
CA GLY A 351 5.52 -11.26 -11.17
C GLY A 351 6.19 -12.62 -11.35
N ARG A 352 7.29 -12.68 -12.12
CA ARG A 352 8.12 -13.90 -12.24
C ARG A 352 8.66 -14.32 -10.89
N TRP A 353 9.14 -13.38 -10.08
CA TRP A 353 9.64 -13.65 -8.74
C TRP A 353 8.52 -14.11 -7.78
N LEU A 354 7.37 -13.41 -7.76
CA LEU A 354 6.21 -13.75 -6.93
C LEU A 354 5.58 -15.09 -7.31
N LYS A 355 5.70 -15.54 -8.57
CA LYS A 355 5.25 -16.86 -8.98
C LYS A 355 5.99 -17.99 -8.25
N VAL A 356 7.27 -17.78 -7.91
CA VAL A 356 8.10 -18.76 -7.19
C VAL A 356 8.05 -18.52 -5.68
N ASN A 357 8.19 -17.28 -5.26
CA ASN A 357 8.40 -16.89 -3.85
C ASN A 357 7.10 -16.44 -3.16
N GLY A 358 5.96 -16.46 -3.86
CA GLY A 358 4.68 -15.93 -3.39
C GLY A 358 4.17 -16.55 -2.10
N ASP A 359 4.55 -17.79 -1.76
CA ASP A 359 4.18 -18.45 -0.50
C ASP A 359 4.74 -17.72 0.74
N ALA A 360 5.87 -17.02 0.61
CA ALA A 360 6.42 -16.19 1.68
C ALA A 360 5.75 -14.82 1.78
N ILE A 361 5.01 -14.41 0.74
CA ILE A 361 4.40 -13.10 0.63
C ILE A 361 2.90 -13.18 0.91
N TYR A 362 2.13 -13.86 0.07
CA TYR A 362 0.68 -13.92 0.21
C TYR A 362 0.28 -14.73 1.43
N LYS A 363 -0.76 -14.27 2.13
CA LYS A 363 -1.28 -14.93 3.35
C LYS A 363 -0.20 -15.19 4.42
N SER A 364 0.90 -14.44 4.40
CA SER A 364 1.92 -14.46 5.44
C SER A 364 1.62 -13.43 6.53
N GLN A 365 2.32 -13.55 7.64
CA GLN A 365 2.29 -12.61 8.75
C GLN A 365 3.73 -12.38 9.26
N PRO A 366 3.97 -11.29 10.02
CA PRO A 366 5.25 -11.09 10.68
C PRO A 366 5.66 -12.31 11.50
N TRP A 367 6.91 -12.72 11.37
CA TRP A 367 7.51 -13.59 12.37
C TRP A 367 7.95 -12.76 13.59
N ASP A 368 8.38 -13.44 14.66
CA ASP A 368 8.83 -12.83 15.89
C ASP A 368 10.12 -12.00 15.66
N TYR A 369 10.92 -12.41 14.66
CA TYR A 369 12.05 -11.66 14.10
C TYR A 369 11.70 -11.25 12.68
N GLN A 370 11.79 -9.97 12.33
CA GLN A 370 11.50 -9.51 10.95
C GLN A 370 12.74 -9.46 10.06
N ASN A 371 13.91 -9.15 10.62
CA ASN A 371 15.20 -9.12 9.93
C ASN A 371 16.20 -10.01 10.70
N ASP A 372 17.14 -10.63 9.99
CA ASP A 372 18.13 -11.50 10.63
C ASP A 372 19.20 -10.74 11.40
N THR A 373 19.64 -11.32 12.51
CA THR A 373 20.62 -10.71 13.41
C THR A 373 22.06 -10.82 12.92
N LEU A 374 22.37 -11.76 12.01
CA LEU A 374 23.72 -11.97 11.47
C LEU A 374 23.83 -11.52 10.01
N THR A 375 22.77 -11.73 9.22
CA THR A 375 22.73 -11.35 7.80
C THR A 375 21.63 -10.33 7.54
N GLY A 376 21.96 -9.03 7.63
CA GLY A 376 20.98 -7.93 7.55
C GLY A 376 20.18 -7.83 6.24
N THR A 377 20.56 -8.58 5.21
CA THR A 377 19.84 -8.67 3.92
C THR A 377 18.87 -9.85 3.86
N VAL A 378 18.65 -10.54 4.99
CA VAL A 378 17.65 -11.59 5.15
C VAL A 378 16.46 -11.09 5.96
N TRP A 379 15.27 -11.25 5.38
CA TRP A 379 14.00 -10.84 5.98
C TRP A 379 13.09 -12.05 6.18
N TYR A 380 12.29 -12.03 7.23
CA TYR A 380 11.48 -13.17 7.62
C TYR A 380 9.98 -12.91 7.56
N THR A 381 9.25 -13.92 7.10
CA THR A 381 7.80 -14.01 7.28
C THR A 381 7.46 -15.38 7.84
N THR A 382 6.22 -15.56 8.31
CA THR A 382 5.72 -16.88 8.68
C THR A 382 4.35 -17.10 8.06
N ALA A 383 4.07 -18.35 7.69
CA ALA A 383 2.73 -18.72 7.22
C ALA A 383 1.69 -18.43 8.32
N LYS A 384 0.53 -17.88 7.95
CA LYS A 384 -0.59 -17.76 8.89
C LYS A 384 -1.00 -19.15 9.38
N ARG A 385 -1.21 -19.30 10.69
CA ARG A 385 -1.70 -20.54 11.27
C ARG A 385 -3.10 -20.84 10.74
N SER A 386 -3.31 -22.04 10.22
CA SER A 386 -4.65 -22.54 9.93
C SER A 386 -5.44 -22.69 11.23
N SER A 387 -6.71 -22.27 11.24
CA SER A 387 -7.63 -22.50 12.37
C SER A 387 -7.94 -23.99 12.58
N ARG A 388 -7.60 -24.86 11.62
CA ARG A 388 -7.72 -26.32 11.73
C ARG A 388 -6.41 -26.93 12.20
N ARG A 389 -6.36 -27.25 13.50
CA ARG A 389 -5.68 -28.35 14.23
C ARG A 389 -4.29 -28.91 13.84
N ASP A 390 -3.63 -28.49 12.76
CA ASP A 390 -2.23 -28.87 12.56
C ASP A 390 -1.32 -27.84 13.23
N THR A 391 -1.20 -28.00 14.55
CA THR A 391 -0.35 -27.15 15.39
C THR A 391 1.09 -27.63 15.44
N ASN A 392 1.39 -28.80 14.84
CA ASN A 392 2.64 -29.52 15.08
C ASN A 392 3.86 -28.92 14.39
N PHE A 393 3.64 -28.15 13.32
CA PHE A 393 4.71 -27.53 12.55
C PHE A 393 4.45 -26.05 12.32
N ARG A 394 5.52 -25.25 12.32
CA ARG A 394 5.51 -23.84 11.94
C ARG A 394 6.44 -23.65 10.76
N THR A 395 5.96 -22.97 9.71
CA THR A 395 6.80 -22.60 8.57
C THR A 395 7.27 -21.16 8.72
N ILE A 396 8.58 -20.99 8.70
CA ILE A 396 9.25 -19.69 8.61
C ILE A 396 9.84 -19.58 7.21
N PHE A 397 9.66 -18.42 6.58
CA PHE A 397 10.29 -18.11 5.31
C PHE A 397 11.40 -17.10 5.55
N ALA A 398 12.61 -17.41 5.08
CA ALA A 398 13.75 -16.50 5.09
C ALA A 398 14.00 -16.02 3.66
N ILE A 399 13.68 -14.77 3.38
CA ILE A 399 13.87 -14.13 2.08
C ILE A 399 15.27 -13.53 2.07
N VAL A 400 16.16 -14.14 1.30
CA VAL A 400 17.56 -13.75 1.14
C VAL A 400 17.65 -12.83 -0.08
N LEU A 401 17.96 -11.55 0.14
CA LEU A 401 18.01 -10.54 -0.92
C LEU A 401 19.33 -10.57 -1.72
N ASP A 402 20.44 -10.99 -1.11
CA ASP A 402 21.73 -11.07 -1.77
C ASP A 402 22.24 -12.51 -1.86
N TYR A 403 22.72 -12.90 -3.04
CA TYR A 403 23.36 -14.20 -3.19
C TYR A 403 24.69 -14.22 -2.43
N PRO A 404 24.99 -15.25 -1.62
CA PRO A 404 26.21 -15.32 -0.82
C PRO A 404 27.44 -15.72 -1.65
N TYR A 405 27.88 -14.87 -2.59
CA TYR A 405 28.94 -15.17 -3.57
C TYR A 405 30.27 -15.64 -2.97
N LYS A 406 30.61 -15.17 -1.76
CA LYS A 406 31.91 -15.47 -1.12
C LYS A 406 31.99 -16.88 -0.55
N THR A 407 30.87 -17.40 -0.05
CA THR A 407 30.82 -18.62 0.77
C THR A 407 29.87 -19.67 0.22
N ASN A 408 28.98 -19.32 -0.72
CA ASN A 408 27.81 -20.10 -1.09
C ASN A 408 27.05 -20.61 0.14
N SER A 409 26.98 -19.80 1.20
CA SER A 409 26.28 -20.16 2.44
C SER A 409 25.83 -18.90 3.16
N VAL A 410 24.65 -18.96 3.78
CA VAL A 410 24.07 -17.86 4.57
C VAL A 410 24.03 -18.25 6.05
N ARG A 411 24.35 -17.29 6.92
CA ARG A 411 24.24 -17.44 8.38
C ARG A 411 22.94 -16.82 8.85
N LEU A 412 22.15 -17.57 9.61
CA LEU A 412 20.85 -17.12 10.12
C LEU A 412 20.85 -17.15 11.65
N GLY A 413 20.96 -15.98 12.27
CA GLY A 413 21.07 -15.84 13.72
C GLY A 413 19.75 -15.91 14.48
N ALA A 414 18.62 -15.65 13.81
CA ALA A 414 17.29 -15.68 14.42
C ALA A 414 16.89 -17.07 14.97
N PHE A 415 17.62 -18.13 14.61
CA PHE A 415 17.35 -19.52 15.01
C PHE A 415 18.20 -20.02 16.18
N SER A 416 19.08 -19.21 16.78
CA SER A 416 19.98 -19.63 17.87
C SER A 416 19.28 -20.41 18.99
N ASN A 417 18.09 -19.97 19.41
CA ASN A 417 17.28 -20.64 20.46
C ASN A 417 16.28 -21.69 19.93
N GLN A 418 16.31 -22.00 18.63
CA GLN A 418 15.33 -22.85 17.95
C GLN A 418 15.97 -23.91 17.03
N VAL A 419 17.31 -24.02 17.02
CA VAL A 419 18.08 -24.97 16.20
C VAL A 419 17.53 -26.40 16.30
N THR A 420 17.28 -26.88 17.52
CA THR A 420 16.78 -28.23 17.81
C THR A 420 15.34 -28.49 17.36
N LYS A 421 14.62 -27.44 16.93
CA LYS A 421 13.27 -27.55 16.39
C LYS A 421 13.26 -27.61 14.86
N ILE A 422 14.38 -27.35 14.19
CA ILE A 422 14.43 -27.36 12.72
C ILE A 422 14.33 -28.79 12.22
N VAL A 423 13.30 -29.05 11.43
CA VAL A 423 13.03 -30.35 10.80
C VAL A 423 13.70 -30.41 9.43
N GLN A 424 13.54 -29.34 8.65
CA GLN A 424 13.99 -29.29 7.27
C GLN A 424 14.15 -27.85 6.78
N ILE A 425 15.12 -27.64 5.91
CA ILE A 425 15.31 -26.41 5.15
C ILE A 425 15.27 -26.75 3.66
N THR A 426 14.41 -26.05 2.93
CA THR A 426 14.27 -26.13 1.47
C THR A 426 14.32 -24.73 0.88
N MET A 427 14.48 -24.60 -0.43
CA MET A 427 14.37 -23.30 -1.13
C MET A 427 13.22 -23.36 -2.13
N LEU A 428 12.38 -22.32 -2.16
CA LEU A 428 11.27 -22.25 -3.10
C LEU A 428 11.80 -22.24 -4.55
N GLY A 429 11.18 -23.03 -5.42
CA GLY A 429 11.64 -23.24 -6.80
C GLY A 429 12.83 -24.21 -6.94
N PHE A 430 13.30 -24.80 -5.84
CA PHE A 430 14.40 -25.76 -5.84
C PHE A 430 13.95 -27.08 -5.21
N ASN A 431 14.11 -28.18 -5.95
CA ASN A 431 13.50 -29.47 -5.58
C ASN A 431 14.30 -30.27 -4.55
N THR A 432 15.50 -29.83 -4.19
CA THR A 432 16.39 -30.55 -3.28
C THR A 432 16.43 -29.87 -1.92
N ALA A 433 16.37 -30.66 -0.84
CA ALA A 433 16.57 -30.13 0.51
C ALA A 433 17.98 -29.56 0.66
N LEU A 434 18.09 -28.42 1.33
CA LEU A 434 19.38 -27.77 1.53
C LEU A 434 20.14 -28.39 2.69
N LYS A 435 21.46 -28.50 2.53
CA LYS A 435 22.36 -28.85 3.63
C LYS A 435 22.48 -27.65 4.56
N TRP A 436 22.50 -27.93 5.86
CA TRP A 436 22.69 -26.91 6.87
C TRP A 436 23.34 -27.53 8.10
N LYS A 437 23.95 -26.70 8.95
CA LYS A 437 24.51 -27.12 10.22
C LYS A 437 24.26 -26.09 11.32
N PRO A 438 24.12 -26.54 12.59
CA PRO A 438 24.07 -25.63 13.72
C PRO A 438 25.40 -24.88 13.89
N THR A 439 25.32 -23.65 14.40
CA THR A 439 26.47 -22.85 14.84
C THR A 439 26.18 -22.27 16.23
N ASP A 440 27.21 -21.79 16.93
CA ASP A 440 27.05 -21.21 18.27
C ASP A 440 26.10 -20.01 18.31
N ASP A 441 25.95 -19.32 17.18
CA ASP A 441 25.18 -18.09 16.98
C ASP A 441 23.91 -18.28 16.13
N GLY A 442 23.58 -19.51 15.70
CA GLY A 442 22.42 -19.76 14.84
C GLY A 442 22.55 -21.02 13.98
N ILE A 443 22.33 -20.85 12.68
CA ILE A 443 22.53 -21.91 11.68
C ILE A 443 23.30 -21.38 10.47
N LEU A 444 24.03 -22.27 9.81
CA LEU A 444 24.64 -22.04 8.50
C LEU A 444 23.91 -22.90 7.47
N VAL A 445 23.33 -22.27 6.44
CA VAL A 445 22.63 -22.96 5.35
C VAL A 445 23.48 -22.86 4.07
N GLU A 446 23.77 -23.99 3.45
CA GLU A 446 24.49 -24.07 2.18
C GLU A 446 23.54 -23.69 1.03
N PHE A 447 23.97 -22.76 0.19
CA PHE A 447 23.24 -22.32 -1.00
C PHE A 447 23.64 -23.16 -2.22
N PRO A 448 22.69 -23.49 -3.12
CA PRO A 448 23.03 -24.07 -4.41
C PRO A 448 23.95 -23.15 -5.20
N SER A 449 24.79 -23.70 -6.07
CA SER A 449 25.71 -22.88 -6.86
C SER A 449 24.95 -21.87 -7.72
N LYS A 450 25.53 -20.68 -7.92
CA LYS A 450 24.89 -19.62 -8.72
C LYS A 450 24.49 -20.09 -10.12
N ASN A 451 25.34 -20.90 -10.76
CA ASN A 451 25.07 -21.48 -12.08
C ASN A 451 23.82 -22.37 -12.10
N GLU A 452 23.55 -23.09 -11.02
CA GLU A 452 22.37 -23.96 -10.92
C GLU A 452 21.09 -23.13 -10.72
N ILE A 453 21.17 -22.14 -9.83
CA ILE A 453 20.09 -21.17 -9.58
C ILE A 453 19.68 -20.43 -10.85
N ASP A 454 20.66 -20.00 -11.66
CA ASP A 454 20.42 -19.26 -12.89
C ASP A 454 19.77 -20.10 -13.99
N ARG A 455 20.15 -21.39 -14.10
CA ARG A 455 19.48 -22.33 -15.02
C ARG A 455 18.01 -22.51 -14.69
N LEU A 456 17.66 -22.42 -13.40
CA LEU A 456 16.29 -22.50 -12.91
C LEU A 456 15.55 -21.16 -12.96
N LYS A 457 16.21 -20.08 -13.43
CA LYS A 457 15.66 -18.72 -13.52
C LYS A 457 15.21 -18.18 -12.16
N LEU A 458 15.92 -18.56 -11.09
CA LEU A 458 15.66 -18.11 -9.72
C LEU A 458 16.49 -16.84 -9.46
N HIS A 459 15.97 -15.69 -9.85
CA HIS A 459 16.71 -14.42 -9.80
C HIS A 459 16.20 -13.48 -8.68
N HIS A 460 16.94 -12.39 -8.48
CA HIS A 460 16.65 -11.27 -7.58
C HIS A 460 16.70 -11.57 -6.08
N ALA A 461 15.89 -12.50 -5.59
CA ALA A 461 15.90 -12.93 -4.19
C ALA A 461 15.44 -14.38 -4.03
N TRP A 462 15.91 -15.06 -2.99
CA TRP A 462 15.67 -16.49 -2.76
C TRP A 462 14.99 -16.72 -1.43
N THR A 463 13.92 -17.52 -1.43
CA THR A 463 13.19 -17.85 -0.21
C THR A 463 13.55 -19.22 0.30
N LEU A 464 14.15 -19.27 1.49
CA LEU A 464 14.31 -20.50 2.25
C LEU A 464 13.02 -20.78 3.01
N LYS A 465 12.47 -21.99 2.88
CA LYS A 465 11.35 -22.49 3.66
C LYS A 465 11.89 -23.40 4.77
N ILE A 466 11.80 -22.90 6.01
CA ILE A 466 12.30 -23.54 7.22
C ILE A 466 11.11 -24.09 8.00
N THR A 467 11.08 -25.41 8.19
CA THR A 467 10.02 -26.09 8.94
C THR A 467 10.48 -26.36 10.35
N LEU A 468 9.76 -25.82 11.33
CA LEU A 468 10.01 -26.00 12.76
C LEU A 468 8.97 -26.95 13.36
N SER A 469 9.41 -27.88 14.20
CA SER A 469 8.52 -28.65 15.08
C SER A 469 8.06 -27.78 16.25
N SER A 470 6.75 -27.82 16.54
CA SER A 470 6.15 -27.20 17.71
C SER A 470 6.20 -28.10 18.95
N ARG A 471 6.46 -29.40 18.76
CA ARG A 471 6.73 -30.34 19.85
C ARG A 471 8.24 -30.31 20.13
N TRP A 472 8.57 -30.59 21.40
CA TRP A 472 9.88 -30.82 22.02
C TRP A 472 11.09 -30.94 21.07
N PRO A 473 12.31 -30.43 21.42
CA PRO A 473 13.50 -30.56 20.58
C PRO A 473 13.61 -31.97 20.00
N LEU A 474 13.84 -32.08 18.69
CA LEU A 474 14.11 -33.35 18.03
C LEU A 474 15.45 -33.84 18.56
N ASN A 475 15.41 -34.61 19.64
CA ASN A 475 16.56 -35.36 20.11
C ASN A 475 16.80 -36.48 19.10
N GLY A 476 17.96 -36.42 18.44
CA GLY A 476 18.46 -37.39 17.48
C GLY A 476 19.81 -36.93 16.99
#